data_AF-A0A7S3KTE4-F1
#
_entry.id   AF-A0A7S3KTE4-F1
#
_cell.length_a   1.000
_cell.length_b   1.000
_cell.length_c   1.000
_cell.angle_alpha   90.00
_cell.angle_beta   90.00
_cell.angle_gamma   90.00
#
_symmetry.space_group_name_H-M   'P 1'
#
loop_
_entity.id
_entity.type
_entity.pdbx_description
1 polymer ?
#
loop_
_entity_poly.entity_id
_entity_poly.type
_entity_poly.pdbx_seq_one_letter_code
_entity_poly.pdbx_strand_id
1 'polypeptide(L)'
;YQYVDEPRDVNCINKLNISAAHHVLIVSNITKETEGLDIDAILLASYIQEWYPNVKMTVEFQNENSIKMIETSLFSNYYIDTTKLYSMSFMSGRVLNSSLFLDIGSKLKTNPLQLKFLNDLFYNVIGESNILALKINGDLDGREYQSVYEEFLNDEITPLLC
;
A
#
# COMPACT_ATOMS: atom_id res chain seq x y z
N TYR A 1 15.30 -7.12 -1.92
CA TYR A 1 14.20 -8.06 -1.69
C TYR A 1 14.75 -9.35 -1.16
N GLN A 2 14.21 -9.87 -0.06
CA GLN A 2 14.53 -11.19 0.47
C GLN A 2 13.26 -12.04 0.33
N TYR A 3 13.39 -13.21 -0.29
CA TYR A 3 12.29 -14.16 -0.43
C TYR A 3 12.23 -15.05 0.81
N VAL A 4 11.02 -15.45 1.20
CA VAL A 4 10.77 -16.34 2.33
C VAL A 4 10.05 -17.57 1.79
N ASP A 5 10.76 -18.70 1.69
CA ASP A 5 10.21 -19.94 1.11
C ASP A 5 9.06 -20.51 1.95
N GLU A 6 9.10 -20.34 3.28
CA GLU A 6 8.08 -20.81 4.20
C GLU A 6 7.69 -19.71 5.19
N PRO A 7 6.72 -18.84 4.85
CA PRO A 7 6.31 -17.73 5.72
C PRO A 7 5.65 -18.19 7.03
N ARG A 8 5.36 -19.49 7.18
CA ARG A 8 4.88 -20.09 8.43
C ARG A 8 6.01 -20.51 9.36
N ASP A 9 7.25 -20.66 8.87
CA ASP A 9 8.40 -20.98 9.70
C ASP A 9 8.97 -19.69 10.30
N VAL A 10 8.74 -19.51 11.59
CA VAL A 10 9.28 -18.42 12.40
C VAL A 10 10.80 -18.31 12.28
N ASN A 11 11.53 -19.42 12.09
CA ASN A 11 12.98 -19.37 11.92
C ASN A 11 13.38 -18.72 10.59
N CYS A 12 12.56 -18.89 9.54
CA CYS A 12 12.76 -18.21 8.27
C CYS A 12 12.51 -16.69 8.41
N ILE A 13 11.49 -16.30 9.16
CA ILE A 13 11.19 -14.89 9.49
C ILE A 13 12.33 -14.27 10.32
N ASN A 14 12.79 -14.95 11.37
CA ASN A 14 13.84 -14.43 12.26
C ASN A 14 15.21 -14.27 11.58
N LYS A 15 15.46 -14.99 10.48
CA LYS A 15 16.66 -14.79 9.65
C LYS A 15 16.59 -13.47 8.86
N LEU A 16 15.39 -12.94 8.64
CA LEU A 16 15.20 -11.63 8.04
C LEU A 16 15.45 -10.57 9.13
N ASN A 17 16.26 -9.56 8.81
CA ASN A 17 16.46 -8.44 9.71
C ASN A 17 15.28 -7.45 9.62
N ILE A 18 14.07 -7.94 9.95
CA ILE A 18 12.80 -7.20 9.81
C ILE A 18 12.83 -5.91 10.63
N SER A 19 13.44 -5.94 11.81
CA SER A 19 13.61 -4.75 12.66
C SER A 19 14.40 -3.62 12.00
N ALA A 20 15.26 -3.93 11.03
CA ALA A 20 16.01 -2.93 10.27
C ALA A 20 15.36 -2.56 8.93
N ALA A 21 14.25 -3.21 8.55
CA ALA A 21 13.56 -2.92 7.30
C ALA A 21 12.86 -1.57 7.38
N HIS A 22 13.02 -0.74 6.35
CA HIS A 22 12.25 0.51 6.24
C HIS A 22 10.76 0.25 5.99
N HIS A 23 10.48 -0.82 5.23
CA HIS A 23 9.15 -1.26 4.88
C HIS A 23 9.16 -2.75 4.56
N VAL A 24 8.12 -3.47 4.95
CA VAL A 24 7.88 -4.87 4.60
C VAL A 24 6.74 -4.97 3.61
N LEU A 25 6.96 -5.65 2.49
CA LEU A 25 5.92 -5.95 1.52
C LEU A 25 5.63 -7.45 1.57
N ILE A 26 4.39 -7.81 1.91
CA ILE A 26 3.90 -9.19 1.84
C ILE A 26 3.03 -9.30 0.59
N VAL A 27 3.38 -10.23 -0.30
CA VAL A 27 2.63 -10.48 -1.55
C VAL A 27 2.01 -11.87 -1.44
N SER A 28 0.69 -11.95 -1.61
CA SER A 28 -0.01 -13.21 -1.50
C SER A 28 0.08 -13.99 -2.81
N ASN A 29 0.43 -15.27 -2.71
CA ASN A 29 0.53 -16.18 -3.84
C ASN A 29 -0.59 -17.24 -3.82
N ILE A 30 -1.84 -16.80 -3.67
CA ILE A 30 -2.99 -17.68 -3.91
C ILE A 30 -3.09 -17.91 -5.43
N THR A 31 -3.05 -19.18 -5.86
CA THR A 31 -3.42 -19.53 -7.23
C THR A 31 -4.93 -19.46 -7.39
N LYS A 32 -5.44 -19.00 -8.53
CA LYS A 32 -6.88 -18.84 -8.83
C LYS A 32 -7.74 -20.10 -8.58
N GLU A 33 -7.14 -21.27 -8.44
CA GLU A 33 -7.81 -22.54 -8.18
C GLU A 33 -8.23 -22.72 -6.71
N THR A 34 -7.64 -21.97 -5.80
CA THR A 34 -8.04 -21.93 -4.39
C THR A 34 -8.91 -20.69 -4.16
N GLU A 35 -10.23 -20.86 -4.09
CA GLU A 35 -11.20 -19.83 -3.60
C GLU A 35 -10.99 -19.46 -2.11
N GLY A 36 -9.80 -19.74 -1.57
CA GLY A 36 -9.45 -19.58 -0.17
C GLY A 36 -9.13 -18.13 0.21
N LEU A 37 -9.08 -17.90 1.51
CA LEU A 37 -8.52 -16.69 2.10
C LEU A 37 -6.98 -16.71 1.97
N ASP A 38 -6.38 -15.53 2.01
CA ASP A 38 -4.92 -15.30 1.96
C ASP A 38 -4.28 -15.60 3.32
N ILE A 39 -4.53 -16.80 3.85
CA ILE A 39 -4.20 -17.20 5.22
C ILE A 39 -2.72 -16.99 5.53
N ASP A 40 -1.82 -17.32 4.60
CA ASP A 40 -0.38 -17.17 4.84
C ASP A 40 0.05 -15.71 4.95
N ALA A 41 -0.51 -14.86 4.09
CA ALA A 41 -0.28 -13.43 4.16
C ALA A 41 -0.87 -12.82 5.43
N ILE A 42 -2.07 -13.26 5.84
CA ILE A 42 -2.73 -12.82 7.08
C ILE A 42 -1.91 -13.22 8.31
N LEU A 43 -1.45 -14.48 8.38
CA LEU A 43 -0.66 -14.99 9.51
C LEU A 43 0.68 -14.27 9.59
N LEU A 44 1.40 -14.15 8.46
CA LEU A 44 2.68 -13.46 8.42
C LEU A 44 2.53 -11.98 8.84
N ALA A 45 1.50 -11.30 8.34
CA ALA A 45 1.21 -9.93 8.72
C ALA A 45 0.91 -9.79 10.21
N SER A 46 0.15 -10.74 10.78
CA SER A 46 -0.14 -10.79 12.22
C SER A 46 1.14 -10.93 13.05
N TYR A 47 2.02 -11.87 12.69
CA TYR A 47 3.29 -12.06 13.38
C TYR A 47 4.18 -10.82 13.32
N ILE A 48 4.32 -10.21 12.14
CA ILE A 48 5.16 -9.02 11.99
C ILE A 48 4.60 -7.85 12.79
N GLN A 49 3.29 -7.64 12.77
CA GLN A 49 2.65 -6.56 13.53
C GLN A 49 2.78 -6.76 15.05
N GLU A 50 2.74 -8.00 15.53
CA GLU A 50 2.88 -8.34 16.95
C GLU A 50 4.34 -8.19 17.43
N TRP A 51 5.31 -8.72 16.67
CA TRP A 51 6.71 -8.79 17.12
C TRP A 51 7.55 -7.59 16.70
N TYR A 52 7.16 -6.90 15.63
CA TYR A 52 7.85 -5.74 15.08
C TYR A 52 6.88 -4.56 14.87
N PRO A 53 6.22 -4.05 15.93
CA PRO A 53 5.09 -3.11 15.82
C PRO A 53 5.45 -1.76 15.17
N ASN A 54 6.74 -1.40 15.15
CA ASN A 54 7.24 -0.16 14.55
C ASN A 54 7.57 -0.29 13.06
N VAL A 55 7.59 -1.51 12.52
CA VAL A 55 7.90 -1.75 11.11
C VAL A 55 6.69 -1.42 10.26
N LYS A 56 6.88 -0.56 9.25
CA LYS A 56 5.84 -0.27 8.27
C LYS A 56 5.65 -1.46 7.35
N MET A 57 4.40 -1.79 7.05
CA MET A 57 4.08 -2.96 6.25
C MET A 57 2.94 -2.67 5.30
N THR A 58 3.02 -3.25 4.10
CA THR A 58 1.94 -3.36 3.14
C THR A 58 1.71 -4.83 2.81
N VAL A 59 0.45 -5.26 2.83
CA VAL A 59 0.03 -6.63 2.51
C VAL A 59 -0.85 -6.59 1.28
N GLU A 60 -0.45 -7.33 0.26
CA GLU A 60 -1.27 -7.54 -0.93
C GLU A 60 -2.09 -8.82 -0.76
N PHE A 61 -3.40 -8.69 -1.00
CA PHE A 61 -4.35 -9.79 -0.96
C PHE A 61 -5.00 -9.99 -2.32
N GLN A 62 -5.18 -11.25 -2.71
CA GLN A 62 -5.97 -11.59 -3.88
C GLN A 62 -7.47 -11.64 -3.52
N ASN A 63 -7.81 -12.14 -2.32
CA ASN A 63 -9.18 -12.27 -1.86
C ASN A 63 -9.59 -11.08 -0.97
N GLU A 64 -10.71 -10.44 -1.29
CA GLU A 64 -11.20 -9.27 -0.54
C GLU A 64 -11.64 -9.59 0.88
N ASN A 65 -12.10 -10.82 1.13
CA ASN A 65 -12.50 -11.21 2.47
C ASN A 65 -11.29 -11.30 3.43
N SER A 66 -10.09 -11.48 2.89
CA SER A 66 -8.83 -11.42 3.66
C SER A 66 -8.55 -10.02 4.20
N ILE A 67 -8.92 -8.98 3.44
CA ILE A 67 -8.80 -7.57 3.87
C ILE A 67 -9.66 -7.32 5.10
N LYS A 68 -10.92 -7.77 5.06
CA LYS A 68 -11.86 -7.64 6.19
C LYS A 68 -11.34 -8.34 7.44
N MET A 69 -10.75 -9.53 7.25
CA MET A 69 -10.18 -10.32 8.34
C MET A 69 -8.98 -9.61 8.98
N ILE A 70 -8.09 -9.00 8.20
CA ILE A 70 -6.93 -8.30 8.78
C ILE A 70 -7.32 -6.96 9.43
N GLU A 71 -8.34 -6.29 8.91
CA GLU A 71 -8.81 -5.01 9.46
C GLU A 71 -9.41 -5.14 10.85
N THR A 72 -10.25 -6.17 11.02
CA THR A 72 -10.91 -6.49 12.28
C THR A 72 -9.95 -7.03 13.33
N SER A 73 -8.82 -7.63 12.92
CA SER A 73 -7.88 -8.29 13.84
C SER A 73 -6.63 -7.46 14.16
N LEU A 74 -6.07 -6.70 13.21
CA LEU A 74 -4.76 -6.08 13.37
C LEU A 74 -4.77 -4.54 13.38
N PHE A 75 -5.69 -3.90 12.64
CA PHE A 75 -5.52 -2.49 12.30
C PHE A 75 -6.61 -1.55 12.85
N SER A 76 -7.79 -2.05 13.24
CA SER A 76 -8.83 -1.19 13.84
C SER A 76 -9.99 -1.94 14.50
N ASN A 77 -10.57 -1.37 15.57
CA ASN A 77 -11.90 -1.74 16.08
C ASN A 77 -13.06 -1.03 15.34
N TYR A 78 -12.74 -0.18 14.36
CA TYR A 78 -13.70 0.60 13.57
C TYR A 78 -13.84 -0.03 12.19
N TYR A 79 -14.47 -1.20 12.12
CA TYR A 79 -14.92 -1.72 10.83
C TYR A 79 -16.12 -0.89 10.37
N ILE A 80 -15.87 0.01 9.43
CA ILE A 80 -16.95 0.70 8.72
C ILE A 80 -17.26 -0.17 7.51
N ASP A 81 -18.45 -0.75 7.47
CA ASP A 81 -18.93 -1.57 6.34
C ASP A 81 -19.08 -0.72 5.08
N THR A 82 -17.95 -0.48 4.44
CA THR A 82 -17.81 0.36 3.28
C THR A 82 -17.17 -0.46 2.17
N THR A 83 -17.52 -0.11 0.93
CA THR A 83 -16.92 -0.68 -0.27
C THR A 83 -15.38 -0.58 -0.20
N LYS A 84 -14.68 -1.50 -0.91
CA LYS A 84 -13.21 -1.78 -0.89
C LYS A 84 -12.24 -0.59 -0.69
N LEU A 85 -12.67 0.63 -1.05
CA LEU A 85 -11.86 1.84 -1.13
C LEU A 85 -11.78 2.65 0.18
N TYR A 86 -12.67 2.42 1.13
CA TYR A 86 -12.80 3.29 2.32
C TYR A 86 -12.35 2.63 3.61
N SER A 87 -11.73 1.45 3.52
CA SER A 87 -11.20 0.83 4.71
C SER A 87 -9.93 1.54 5.18
N MET A 88 -9.78 1.69 6.49
CA MET A 88 -8.64 2.42 7.07
C MET A 88 -7.29 1.80 6.68
N SER A 89 -7.23 0.48 6.55
CA SER A 89 -6.01 -0.24 6.15
C SER A 89 -5.66 0.00 4.68
N PHE A 90 -6.67 0.10 3.82
CA PHE A 90 -6.47 0.49 2.41
C PHE A 90 -6.03 1.95 2.30
N MET A 91 -6.76 2.88 2.94
CA MET A 91 -6.45 4.32 2.90
C MET A 91 -5.08 4.67 3.48
N SER A 92 -4.59 3.89 4.46
CA SER A 92 -3.25 4.06 5.03
C SER A 92 -2.14 3.37 4.24
N GLY A 93 -2.46 2.73 3.10
CA GLY A 93 -1.50 2.01 2.27
C GLY A 93 -0.96 0.71 2.89
N ARG A 94 -1.59 0.22 3.97
CA ARG A 94 -1.22 -1.03 4.66
C ARG A 94 -1.75 -2.28 3.97
N VAL A 95 -2.84 -2.14 3.22
CA VAL A 95 -3.44 -3.25 2.47
C VAL A 95 -3.67 -2.84 1.03
N LEU A 96 -3.39 -3.75 0.11
CA LEU A 96 -3.65 -3.62 -1.31
C LEU A 96 -4.44 -4.83 -1.80
N ASN A 97 -5.29 -4.64 -2.80
CA ASN A 97 -5.92 -5.74 -3.52
C ASN A 97 -5.71 -5.58 -5.02
N SER A 98 -5.15 -6.61 -5.65
CA SER A 98 -4.82 -6.60 -7.08
C SER A 98 -6.04 -6.43 -7.99
N SER A 99 -7.23 -6.85 -7.54
CA SER A 99 -8.47 -6.75 -8.31
C SER A 99 -8.85 -5.31 -8.61
N LEU A 100 -8.46 -4.36 -7.75
CA LEU A 100 -8.72 -2.93 -7.97
C LEU A 100 -8.04 -2.42 -9.25
N PHE A 101 -6.88 -2.97 -9.59
CA PHE A 101 -6.18 -2.62 -10.82
C PHE A 101 -6.82 -3.20 -12.08
N LEU A 102 -7.63 -4.27 -11.95
CA LEU A 102 -8.39 -4.80 -13.10
C LEU A 102 -9.49 -3.83 -13.53
N ASP A 103 -10.18 -3.23 -12.55
CA ASP A 103 -11.19 -2.20 -12.81
C ASP A 103 -10.57 -0.96 -13.44
N ILE A 104 -9.40 -0.54 -12.93
CA ILE A 104 -8.61 0.54 -13.50
C ILE A 104 -8.20 0.19 -14.95
N GLY A 105 -7.66 -1.00 -15.18
CA GLY A 105 -7.24 -1.45 -16.52
C GLY A 105 -8.38 -1.41 -17.55
N SER A 106 -9.60 -1.76 -17.15
CA SER A 106 -10.79 -1.68 -18.02
C SER A 106 -11.14 -0.24 -18.43
N LYS A 107 -11.01 0.72 -17.49
CA LYS A 107 -11.23 2.16 -17.74
C LYS A 107 -10.08 2.79 -18.52
N LEU A 108 -8.86 2.37 -18.27
CA LEU A 108 -7.67 2.86 -18.97
C LEU A 108 -7.64 2.41 -20.43
N LYS A 109 -8.25 1.27 -20.78
CA LYS A 109 -8.39 0.84 -22.18
C LYS A 109 -9.15 1.85 -23.04
N THR A 110 -10.12 2.58 -22.47
CA THR A 110 -10.89 3.58 -23.21
C THR A 110 -10.20 4.94 -23.27
N ASN A 111 -9.11 5.13 -22.50
CA ASN A 111 -8.32 6.36 -22.50
C ASN A 111 -6.80 6.07 -22.51
N PRO A 112 -6.20 5.87 -23.70
CA PRO A 112 -4.77 5.57 -23.85
C PRO A 112 -3.85 6.64 -23.24
N LEU A 113 -4.29 7.89 -23.16
CA LEU A 113 -3.49 8.97 -22.54
C LEU A 113 -3.41 8.81 -21.03
N GLN A 114 -4.48 8.38 -20.37
CA GLN A 114 -4.44 8.07 -18.93
C GLN A 114 -3.54 6.86 -18.64
N LEU A 115 -3.61 5.83 -19.47
CA LEU A 115 -2.73 4.66 -19.34
C LEU A 115 -1.25 5.06 -19.51
N LYS A 116 -0.97 5.87 -20.53
CA LYS A 116 0.37 6.39 -20.78
C LYS A 116 0.85 7.24 -19.60
N PHE A 117 0.01 8.17 -19.13
CA PHE A 117 0.33 9.01 -17.97
C PHE A 117 0.68 8.19 -16.72
N LEU A 118 -0.13 7.17 -16.38
CA LEU A 118 0.17 6.30 -15.23
C LEU A 118 1.44 5.48 -15.44
N ASN A 119 1.69 4.99 -16.66
CA ASN A 119 2.93 4.28 -16.95
C ASN A 119 4.15 5.20 -16.84
N ASP A 120 4.06 6.42 -17.36
CA ASP A 120 5.13 7.42 -17.25
C ASP A 120 5.37 7.78 -15.78
N LEU A 121 4.29 7.89 -14.98
CA LEU A 121 4.31 8.20 -13.56
C LEU A 121 4.94 7.08 -12.69
N PHE A 122 4.64 5.81 -12.96
CA PHE A 122 5.12 4.67 -12.14
C PHE A 122 6.42 4.04 -12.64
N TYR A 123 6.68 4.07 -13.95
CA TYR A 123 7.81 3.37 -14.56
C TYR A 123 8.91 4.32 -15.07
N ASN A 124 8.80 5.63 -14.84
CA ASN A 124 9.83 6.63 -15.16
C ASN A 124 10.34 6.54 -16.61
N VAL A 125 9.47 6.23 -17.58
CA VAL A 125 9.92 5.86 -18.92
C VAL A 125 10.31 7.08 -19.76
N ILE A 126 9.79 8.29 -19.50
CA ILE A 126 10.09 9.47 -20.34
C ILE A 126 10.08 10.77 -19.52
N GLY A 127 11.26 11.38 -19.35
CA GLY A 127 11.43 12.79 -18.94
C GLY A 127 11.37 13.06 -17.43
N GLU A 128 12.54 13.39 -16.87
CA GLU A 128 12.94 14.15 -15.65
C GLU A 128 12.04 14.31 -14.39
N SER A 129 10.75 14.04 -14.45
CA SER A 129 9.82 14.18 -13.33
C SER A 129 9.75 12.90 -12.50
N ASN A 130 9.98 13.03 -11.19
CA ASN A 130 9.86 11.92 -10.23
C ASN A 130 8.69 12.18 -9.26
N ILE A 131 7.96 11.14 -8.86
CA ILE A 131 7.07 11.26 -7.70
C ILE A 131 7.94 11.32 -6.44
N LEU A 132 7.75 12.38 -5.65
CA LEU A 132 8.43 12.57 -4.38
C LEU A 132 7.40 12.56 -3.24
N ALA A 133 7.72 11.87 -2.15
CA ALA A 133 6.98 11.97 -0.90
C ALA A 133 7.70 12.97 0.03
N LEU A 134 7.22 14.22 0.06
CA LEU A 134 7.79 15.26 0.89
C LEU A 134 7.02 15.37 2.20
N LYS A 135 7.72 15.18 3.31
CA LYS A 135 7.18 15.46 4.64
C LYS A 135 7.21 16.96 4.86
N ILE A 136 6.04 17.58 5.05
CA ILE A 136 5.97 18.98 5.45
C ILE A 136 6.45 19.06 6.90
N ASN A 137 7.65 19.63 7.09
CA ASN A 137 8.25 19.85 8.40
C ASN A 137 8.08 21.34 8.74
N GLY A 138 7.24 21.67 9.71
CA GLY A 138 6.97 23.05 10.11
C GLY A 138 5.72 23.17 10.95
N ASP A 139 5.48 24.37 11.49
CA ASP A 139 4.21 24.68 12.13
C ASP A 139 3.13 24.83 11.05
N LEU A 140 2.18 23.88 11.05
CA LEU A 140 1.02 23.88 10.17
C LEU A 140 -0.17 24.60 10.81
N ASP A 141 -0.04 25.04 12.07
CA ASP A 141 -1.16 25.64 12.79
C ASP A 141 -1.63 26.91 12.08
N GLY A 142 -2.93 26.93 11.75
CA GLY A 142 -3.56 28.02 11.00
C GLY A 142 -3.20 28.16 9.52
N ARG A 143 -2.35 27.28 8.94
CA ARG A 143 -2.03 27.32 7.50
C ARG A 143 -3.07 26.54 6.70
N GLU A 144 -3.57 27.14 5.62
CA GLU A 144 -4.44 26.46 4.66
C GLU A 144 -3.63 25.63 3.66
N TYR A 145 -4.22 24.53 3.16
CA TYR A 145 -3.59 23.70 2.13
C TYR A 145 -3.18 24.52 0.90
N GLN A 146 -4.01 25.51 0.50
CA GLN A 146 -3.71 26.37 -0.65
C GLN A 146 -2.36 27.09 -0.48
N SER A 147 -2.08 27.63 0.71
CA SER A 147 -0.82 28.33 0.97
C SER A 147 0.39 27.40 0.90
N VAL A 148 0.23 26.15 1.32
CA VAL A 148 1.28 25.11 1.20
C VAL A 148 1.45 24.69 -0.26
N TYR A 149 0.34 24.59 -1.02
CA TYR A 149 0.37 24.25 -2.43
C TYR A 149 1.10 25.30 -3.26
N GLU A 150 0.83 26.59 -3.02
CA GLU A 150 1.51 27.71 -3.67
C GLU A 150 3.01 27.76 -3.33
N GLU A 151 3.39 27.40 -2.10
CA GLU A 151 4.81 27.27 -1.70
C GLU A 151 5.53 26.22 -2.54
N PHE A 152 4.96 25.01 -2.66
CA PHE A 152 5.55 23.95 -3.49
C PHE A 152 5.61 24.31 -4.97
N LEU A 153 4.60 25.01 -5.50
CA LEU A 153 4.62 25.48 -6.89
C LEU A 153 5.76 26.46 -7.17
N ASN A 154 6.12 27.31 -6.20
CA ASN A 154 7.28 28.20 -6.33
C ASN A 154 8.61 27.43 -6.38
N ASP A 155 8.65 26.24 -5.79
CA ASP A 155 9.78 25.31 -5.82
C ASP A 155 9.70 24.33 -7.01
N GLU A 156 8.83 24.60 -8.00
CA GLU A 156 8.59 23.75 -9.17
C GLU A 156 8.10 22.33 -8.85
N ILE A 157 7.57 22.13 -7.63
CA ILE A 157 6.97 20.87 -7.20
C ILE A 157 5.46 21.01 -7.39
N THR A 158 4.85 20.06 -8.10
CA THR A 158 3.38 19.97 -8.23
C THR A 158 2.84 19.00 -7.17
N PRO A 159 2.20 19.47 -6.08
CA PRO A 159 1.59 18.57 -5.11
C PRO A 159 0.43 17.80 -5.75
N LEU A 160 0.42 16.48 -5.59
CA LEU A 160 -0.70 15.64 -5.97
C LEU A 160 -1.56 15.41 -4.73
N LEU A 161 -2.81 15.85 -4.77
CA LEU A 161 -3.79 15.49 -3.75
C LEU A 161 -4.34 14.10 -4.13
N CYS A 162 -3.79 13.07 -3.48
CA CYS A 162 -4.23 11.68 -3.61
C CYS A 162 -5.37 11.38 -2.64
#